data_AF-A0A315X7G6-F1
#
_entry.id   AF-A0A315X7G6-F1
#
_cell.length_a   1.000
_cell.length_b   1.000
_cell.length_c   1.000
_cell.angle_alpha   90.00
_cell.angle_beta   90.00
_cell.angle_gamma   90.00
#
_symmetry.space_group_name_H-M   'P 1'
#
loop_
_entity.id
_entity.type
_entity.pdbx_description
1 polymer ?
#
loop_
_entity_poly.entity_id
_entity_poly.type
_entity_poly.pdbx_seq_one_letter_code
_entity_poly.pdbx_strand_id
1 'polypeptide(L)'
;MREAECDIHLVPFEEAKGCRYCLRFLEAPPDPNLMTPAMRLEELEQWLTARPSVPEHLLYARIEQLLGRRLSIHELDDPDLLLRRAQRPRRDPASDYWFDP
;
A
#
# COMPACT_ATOMS: atom_id res chain seq x y z
N MET A 1 22.24 -9.34 14.29
CA MET A 1 21.31 -8.44 13.57
C MET A 1 21.67 -8.53 12.11
N ARG A 2 20.72 -8.85 11.21
CA ARG A 2 20.99 -8.84 9.76
C ARG A 2 20.61 -7.46 9.24
N GLU A 3 21.54 -6.81 8.53
CA GLU A 3 21.24 -5.61 7.76
C GLU A 3 20.67 -6.05 6.42
N ALA A 4 19.54 -5.45 6.05
CA ALA A 4 18.90 -5.61 4.75
C ALA A 4 18.99 -4.29 3.98
N GLU A 5 18.82 -4.33 2.66
CA GLU A 5 18.73 -3.14 1.82
C GLU A 5 17.27 -2.92 1.42
N CYS A 6 16.82 -1.66 1.46
CA CYS A 6 15.48 -1.27 1.05
C CYS A 6 15.41 -1.11 -0.48
N ASP A 7 14.56 -1.86 -1.15
CA ASP A 7 14.45 -1.82 -2.63
C ASP A 7 13.93 -0.49 -3.18
N ILE A 8 13.23 0.29 -2.35
CA ILE A 8 12.67 1.59 -2.74
C ILE A 8 13.73 2.71 -2.67
N HIS A 9 14.47 2.75 -1.56
CA HIS A 9 15.36 3.87 -1.25
C HIS A 9 16.85 3.51 -1.44
N LEU A 10 17.16 2.23 -1.65
CA LEU A 10 18.51 1.68 -1.83
C LEU A 10 19.44 2.06 -0.66
N VAL A 11 18.91 1.95 0.56
CA VAL A 11 19.64 2.22 1.81
C VAL A 11 19.60 1.02 2.74
N PRO A 12 20.66 0.80 3.54
CA PRO A 12 20.66 -0.23 4.56
C PRO A 12 19.65 0.10 5.67
N PHE A 13 19.03 -0.94 6.21
CA PHE A 13 18.13 -0.85 7.36
C PHE A 13 18.18 -2.11 8.23
N GLU A 14 17.77 -1.97 9.49
CA GLU A 14 17.56 -3.09 10.39
C GLU A 14 16.15 -3.66 10.17
N GLU A 15 16.03 -4.95 9.84
CA GLU A 15 14.72 -5.57 9.53
C GLU A 15 13.66 -5.34 10.62
N ALA A 16 14.06 -5.38 11.89
CA ALA A 16 13.15 -5.15 13.03
C ALA A 16 12.67 -3.69 13.16
N LYS A 17 13.40 -2.73 12.59
CA LYS A 17 13.06 -1.30 12.64
C LYS A 17 12.41 -0.81 11.35
N GLY A 18 12.69 -1.45 10.21
CA GLY A 18 12.27 -0.96 8.90
C GLY A 18 13.13 0.20 8.38
N CYS A 19 12.90 0.57 7.13
CA CYS A 19 13.54 1.68 6.45
C CYS A 19 12.95 3.01 6.93
N ARG A 20 13.81 3.89 7.43
CA ARG A 20 13.44 5.21 7.95
C ARG A 20 12.66 6.07 6.95
N TYR A 21 13.00 6.01 5.66
CA TYR A 21 12.35 6.83 4.64
C TYR A 21 10.95 6.30 4.30
N CYS A 22 10.79 4.98 4.17
CA CYS A 22 9.48 4.36 4.00
C CYS A 22 8.56 4.68 5.18
N LEU A 23 9.06 4.57 6.41
CA LEU A 23 8.29 4.89 7.61
C LEU A 23 7.86 6.36 7.63
N ARG A 24 8.79 7.28 7.34
CA ARG A 24 8.48 8.72 7.26
C ARG A 24 7.43 9.03 6.20
N PHE A 25 7.45 8.34 5.06
CA PHE A 25 6.39 8.46 4.06
C PHE A 25 5.03 7.98 4.63
N LEU A 26 5.02 6.84 5.32
CA LEU A 26 3.81 6.26 5.90
C LEU A 26 3.25 7.05 7.10
N GLU A 27 4.02 7.95 7.72
CA GLU A 27 3.54 8.89 8.75
C GLU A 27 2.59 9.94 8.17
N ALA A 28 2.79 10.35 6.92
CA ALA A 28 1.99 11.36 6.25
C ALA A 28 1.86 11.07 4.74
N PRO A 29 1.25 9.94 4.37
CA PRO A 29 1.19 9.53 2.98
C PRO A 29 0.15 10.38 2.22
N PRO A 30 0.29 10.57 0.89
CA PRO A 30 -0.70 11.28 0.09
C PRO A 30 -2.09 10.65 0.22
N ASP A 31 -3.14 11.48 0.29
CA ASP A 31 -4.53 10.99 0.28
C ASP A 31 -4.84 10.33 -1.07
N PRO A 32 -5.17 9.02 -1.11
CA PRO A 32 -5.46 8.33 -2.36
C PRO A 32 -6.72 8.84 -3.10
N ASN A 33 -7.54 9.67 -2.48
CA ASN A 33 -8.65 10.35 -3.15
C ASN A 33 -8.19 11.55 -4.00
N LEU A 34 -7.03 12.12 -3.68
CA LEU A 34 -6.41 13.23 -4.42
C LEU A 34 -5.43 12.74 -5.49
N MET A 35 -5.14 11.43 -5.52
CA MET A 35 -4.24 10.80 -6.49
C MET A 35 -4.98 10.44 -7.78
N THR A 36 -4.28 10.55 -8.91
CA THR A 36 -4.77 9.98 -10.17
C THR A 36 -4.76 8.45 -10.11
N PRO A 37 -5.56 7.75 -10.93
CA PRO A 37 -5.52 6.29 -11.00
C PRO A 37 -4.12 5.74 -11.30
N ALA A 38 -3.35 6.41 -12.15
CA ALA A 38 -1.98 6.01 -12.49
C ALA A 38 -1.03 6.12 -11.30
N MET A 39 -1.06 7.24 -10.56
CA MET A 39 -0.22 7.43 -9.36
C MET A 39 -0.51 6.39 -8.29
N ARG A 40 -1.79 6.03 -8.10
CA ARG A 40 -2.16 4.98 -7.13
C ARG A 40 -1.64 3.62 -7.54
N LEU A 41 -1.74 3.30 -8.83
CA LEU A 41 -1.27 2.03 -9.36
C LEU A 41 0.25 1.93 -9.22
N GLU A 42 0.98 2.99 -9.58
CA GLU A 42 2.43 3.08 -9.41
C GLU A 42 2.85 2.87 -7.94
N GLU A 43 2.19 3.57 -7.01
CA GLU A 43 2.49 3.40 -5.59
C GLU A 43 2.18 1.97 -5.10
N LEU A 44 1.05 1.40 -5.55
CA LEU A 44 0.68 0.03 -5.22
C LEU A 44 1.70 -0.98 -5.75
N GLU A 45 2.13 -0.84 -7.01
CA GLU A 45 3.15 -1.68 -7.63
C GLU A 45 4.46 -1.62 -6.84
N GLN A 46 4.89 -0.42 -6.46
CA GLN A 46 6.09 -0.20 -5.65
C GLN A 46 6.01 -0.94 -4.30
N TRP A 47 4.86 -0.90 -3.63
CA TRP A 47 4.67 -1.59 -2.34
C TRP A 47 4.56 -3.12 -2.47
N LEU A 48 4.01 -3.63 -3.57
CA LEU A 48 3.84 -5.07 -3.81
C LEU A 48 5.10 -5.76 -4.34
N THR A 49 5.97 -5.02 -5.04
CA THR A 49 7.18 -5.58 -5.68
C THR A 49 8.43 -5.42 -4.83
N ALA A 50 8.47 -4.43 -3.93
CA ALA A 50 9.59 -4.25 -3.02
C ALA A 50 9.58 -5.29 -1.89
N ARG A 51 10.76 -5.79 -1.52
CA ARG A 51 10.94 -6.51 -0.26
C ARG A 51 10.40 -5.64 0.87
N PRO A 52 9.54 -6.18 1.77
CA PRO A 52 8.95 -5.40 2.85
C PRO A 52 10.05 -4.77 3.71
N SER A 53 10.27 -3.48 3.51
CA SER A 53 11.21 -2.67 4.29
C SER A 53 10.47 -1.93 5.41
N VAL A 54 9.22 -2.28 5.67
CA VAL A 54 8.38 -1.70 6.72
C VAL A 54 7.63 -2.81 7.45
N PRO A 55 7.17 -2.59 8.69
CA PRO A 55 6.29 -3.50 9.38
C PRO A 55 5.02 -3.82 8.57
N GLU A 56 4.64 -5.11 8.54
CA GLU A 56 3.54 -5.64 7.72
C GLU A 56 2.20 -4.91 7.94
N HIS A 57 1.85 -4.60 9.18
CA HIS A 57 0.61 -3.90 9.51
C HIS A 57 0.52 -2.49 8.89
N LEU A 58 1.65 -1.78 8.74
CA LEU A 58 1.69 -0.45 8.12
C LEU A 58 1.57 -0.56 6.60
N LEU A 59 2.27 -1.53 6.01
CA LEU A 59 2.16 -1.84 4.59
C LEU A 59 0.71 -2.17 4.21
N TYR A 60 0.09 -3.05 4.99
CA TYR A 60 -1.28 -3.49 4.78
C TYR A 60 -2.27 -2.33 4.83
N ALA A 61 -2.20 -1.51 5.87
CA ALA A 61 -3.05 -0.34 6.00
C ALA A 61 -2.92 0.61 4.81
N ARG A 62 -1.70 0.79 4.29
CA ARG A 62 -1.48 1.64 3.11
C ARG A 62 -2.06 1.02 1.84
N ILE A 63 -1.89 -0.27 1.62
CA ILE A 63 -2.45 -0.97 0.47
C ILE A 63 -3.99 -0.92 0.50
N GLU A 64 -4.62 -1.13 1.66
CA GLU A 64 -6.07 -0.99 1.82
C GLU A 64 -6.57 0.41 1.47
N GLN A 65 -5.83 1.46 1.88
CA GLN A 65 -6.14 2.85 1.53
C GLN A 65 -6.05 3.10 0.01
N LEU A 66 -5.00 2.60 -0.65
CA LEU A 66 -4.80 2.73 -2.09
C LEU A 66 -5.90 2.03 -2.90
N LEU A 67 -6.32 0.84 -2.45
CA LEU A 67 -7.39 0.06 -3.07
C LEU A 67 -8.79 0.59 -2.71
N GLY A 68 -8.93 1.34 -1.61
CA GLY A 68 -10.21 1.85 -1.15
C GLY A 68 -11.14 0.78 -0.57
N ARG A 69 -10.58 -0.33 -0.09
CA ARG A 69 -11.35 -1.44 0.48
C ARG A 69 -10.49 -2.20 1.48
N ARG A 70 -11.17 -2.99 2.32
CA ARG A 70 -10.48 -3.97 3.16
C ARG A 70 -9.93 -5.11 2.31
N LEU A 71 -8.77 -5.59 2.73
CA LEU A 71 -8.16 -6.79 2.21
C LEU A 71 -8.45 -7.96 3.17
N SER A 72 -8.27 -9.18 2.67
CA SER A 72 -7.97 -10.33 3.51
C SER A 72 -6.46 -10.59 3.50
N ILE A 73 -5.94 -11.22 4.55
CA ILE A 73 -4.51 -11.54 4.66
C ILE A 73 -4.00 -12.39 3.48
N HIS A 74 -4.84 -13.26 2.93
CA HIS A 74 -4.54 -14.10 1.76
C HIS A 74 -4.44 -13.34 0.44
N GLU A 75 -4.94 -12.10 0.38
CA GLU A 75 -4.85 -11.32 -0.86
C GLU A 75 -3.45 -10.72 -1.06
N LEU A 76 -2.63 -10.60 -0.01
CA LEU A 76 -1.23 -10.17 -0.13
C LEU A 76 -0.37 -11.23 -0.84
N ASP A 77 -0.79 -12.50 -0.78
CA ASP A 77 -0.10 -13.62 -1.42
C ASP A 77 -0.31 -13.62 -2.95
N ASP A 78 -1.23 -12.80 -3.47
CA ASP A 78 -1.53 -12.67 -4.91
C ASP A 78 -1.43 -11.19 -5.38
N PRO A 79 -0.20 -10.69 -5.61
CA PRO A 79 0.03 -9.32 -6.09
C PRO A 79 -0.69 -9.02 -7.40
N ASP A 80 -0.74 -9.98 -8.32
CA ASP A 80 -1.37 -9.82 -9.65
C ASP A 80 -2.87 -9.56 -9.51
N LEU A 81 -3.55 -10.26 -8.60
CA LEU A 81 -4.94 -10.03 -8.30
C LEU A 81 -5.19 -8.62 -7.73
N LEU A 82 -4.30 -8.14 -6.86
CA LEU A 82 -4.39 -6.79 -6.29
C LEU A 82 -4.25 -5.71 -7.37
N LEU A 83 -3.27 -5.85 -8.26
CA LEU A 83 -3.05 -4.91 -9.37
C LEU A 83 -4.24 -4.88 -10.33
N ARG A 84 -4.77 -6.04 -10.72
CA ARG A 84 -5.97 -6.12 -11.59
C ARG A 84 -7.19 -5.47 -10.94
N ARG A 85 -7.34 -5.58 -9.61
CA ARG A 85 -8.45 -4.97 -8.88
C ARG A 85 -8.27 -3.46 -8.74
N ALA A 86 -7.04 -2.98 -8.57
CA ALA A 86 -6.72 -1.55 -8.47
C ALA A 86 -7.00 -0.77 -9.76
N GLN A 87 -6.97 -1.45 -10.91
CA GLN A 87 -7.34 -0.86 -12.21
C GLN A 87 -8.84 -0.56 -12.33
N ARG A 88 -9.69 -1.12 -11.46
CA ARG A 88 -11.13 -0.82 -11.45
C ARG A 88 -11.39 0.52 -10.77
N PRO A 89 -12.45 1.26 -11.16
CA PRO A 89 -12.88 2.44 -10.44
C PRO A 89 -13.04 2.12 -8.95
N ARG A 90 -12.40 2.93 -8.11
CA ARG A 90 -12.52 2.82 -6.66
C ARG A 90 -13.99 3.02 -6.29
N ARG A 91 -14.56 2.16 -5.45
CA ARG A 91 -15.87 2.46 -4.86
C ARG A 91 -15.72 3.71 -4.01
N ASP A 92 -16.61 4.67 -4.24
CA ASP A 92 -16.71 5.83 -3.38
C ASP A 92 -17.14 5.34 -1.98
N PRO A 93 -16.36 5.59 -0.92
CA PRO A 93 -16.78 5.28 0.44
C PRO A 93 -18.13 5.92 0.80
N ALA A 94 -18.50 7.03 0.15
CA ALA A 94 -19.79 7.68 0.32
C ALA A 94 -20.95 6.93 -0.38
N SER A 95 -20.65 6.11 -1.39
CA SER A 95 -21.67 5.29 -2.07
C SER A 95 -22.17 4.11 -1.23
N ASP A 96 -21.43 3.72 -0.19
CA ASP A 96 -21.88 2.72 0.80
C ASP A 96 -22.79 3.35 1.88
N TYR A 97 -23.03 4.67 1.87
CA TYR A 97 -23.88 5.38 2.83
C TYR A 97 -25.26 5.80 2.29
N TRP A 98 -25.58 5.51 1.03
CA TRP A 98 -26.86 5.91 0.45
C TRP A 98 -27.38 4.89 -0.55
N PHE A 99 -28.21 3.96 -0.08
CA PHE A 99 -29.47 3.56 -0.73
C PHE A 99 -30.27 2.70 0.27
N ASP A 100 -31.13 3.36 1.06
CA ASP A 100 -32.31 2.73 1.66
C ASP A 100 -33.46 3.75 1.56
N PRO A 101 -34.32 3.58 0.54
CA PRO A 101 -35.75 3.80 0.70
C PRO A 101 -36.56 2.51 0.56
#